data_AF-A0AAV6FMQ3-F1
#
_entry.id   AF-A0AAV6FMQ3-F1
#
_cell.length_a   1.000
_cell.length_b   1.000
_cell.length_c   1.000
_cell.angle_alpha   90.00
_cell.angle_beta   90.00
_cell.angle_gamma   90.00
#
_symmetry.space_group_name_H-M   'P 1'
#
loop_
_entity.id
_entity.type
_entity.pdbx_description
1 polymer ?
#
loop_
_entity_poly.entity_id
_entity_poly.type
_entity_poly.pdbx_seq_one_letter_code
_entity_poly.pdbx_strand_id
1 'polypeptide(L)'
;MGQCVTKCKNPTSSLGSKSGDKEKSHGKKGGGGGGGGGGHKEDPCPKSSAEPVYNGTKAPDVTVETSVAPPPVHGEGVKEEGWAEGDGVSLRRIEEMFLRYKDEQEDAILEEGMECFCEDLHVDPAEFRVLVLAWKFQAATMCKFTRKEFVEGCRAIQADSVEGICSRFSVLMEEARGEESFKDLYRFTFQFGLDVDEGQRSLQRGIAVALWRLVFTQDTPPVLEHWLDFLSENPCGVRGISRDTWNMFLNFTQSIGPDLSNYSEDEAWPSLFDSFVEWETERRRREQEAEDERWRGMGGGGGGEEEGGECPPPSVTDCSDGAAAQGWTSH
;
A
#
# COMPACT_ATOMS: atom_id res chain seq x y z
N MET A 1 -33.61 1.61 -10.69
CA MET A 1 -33.57 2.62 -9.62
C MET A 1 -32.10 2.91 -9.36
N GLY A 2 -31.58 3.98 -9.96
CA GLY A 2 -30.20 4.40 -9.79
C GLY A 2 -30.10 5.50 -8.74
N GLN A 3 -28.99 5.54 -8.02
CA GLN A 3 -28.53 6.73 -7.33
C GLN A 3 -27.04 6.91 -7.57
N CYS A 4 -26.73 8.06 -8.14
CA CYS A 4 -25.42 8.62 -8.38
C CYS A 4 -24.76 9.04 -7.06
N VAL A 5 -23.43 8.95 -6.98
CA VAL A 5 -22.63 9.72 -6.02
C VAL A 5 -21.66 10.59 -6.81
N THR A 6 -21.70 11.88 -6.49
CA THR A 6 -21.15 12.99 -7.24
C THR A 6 -19.76 13.41 -6.74
N LYS A 7 -18.79 13.41 -7.65
CA LYS A 7 -17.88 14.52 -8.01
C LYS A 7 -17.28 15.35 -6.85
N CYS A 8 -16.05 15.02 -6.45
CA CYS A 8 -15.15 15.96 -5.77
C CYS A 8 -14.57 16.93 -6.80
N LYS A 9 -14.70 18.24 -6.55
CA LYS A 9 -14.22 19.31 -7.41
C LYS A 9 -13.44 20.28 -6.53
N ASN A 10 -12.12 20.36 -6.74
CA ASN A 10 -11.24 21.28 -6.03
C ASN A 10 -11.45 22.71 -6.57
N PRO A 11 -11.57 23.76 -5.74
CA PRO A 11 -11.81 25.11 -6.24
C PRO A 11 -10.50 25.82 -6.63
N THR A 12 -10.35 26.12 -7.92
CA THR A 12 -9.38 27.07 -8.44
C THR A 12 -9.82 28.51 -8.13
N SER A 13 -8.99 29.26 -7.41
CA SER A 13 -9.16 30.69 -7.18
C SER A 13 -8.67 31.50 -8.38
N SER A 14 -9.54 32.30 -9.01
CA SER A 14 -9.14 33.38 -9.93
C SER A 14 -9.74 34.73 -9.54
N LEU A 15 -8.83 35.64 -9.19
CA LEU A 15 -8.74 37.05 -9.60
C LEU A 15 -9.92 38.00 -9.34
N GLY A 16 -9.64 39.02 -8.50
CA GLY A 16 -10.33 40.31 -8.50
C GLY A 16 -9.32 41.45 -8.38
N SER A 17 -9.02 42.11 -9.49
CA SER A 17 -8.28 43.39 -9.53
C SER A 17 -9.27 44.56 -9.40
N LYS A 18 -8.99 45.51 -8.50
CA LYS A 18 -9.59 46.86 -8.56
C LYS A 18 -8.63 47.90 -7.98
N SER A 19 -8.22 48.83 -8.85
CA SER A 19 -7.41 50.02 -8.57
C SER A 19 -8.13 51.05 -7.69
N GLY A 20 -7.35 51.86 -6.97
CA GLY A 20 -7.79 53.12 -6.36
C GLY A 20 -6.74 53.77 -5.44
N ASP A 21 -6.04 54.77 -5.98
CA ASP A 21 -5.32 55.92 -5.38
C ASP A 21 -5.40 56.15 -3.85
N LYS A 22 -4.26 56.45 -3.19
CA LYS A 22 -3.73 57.83 -2.94
C LYS A 22 -2.59 57.91 -1.88
N GLU A 23 -1.62 58.79 -2.20
CA GLU A 23 -0.80 59.68 -1.35
C GLU A 23 0.23 59.18 -0.29
N LYS A 24 1.52 59.41 -0.65
CA LYS A 24 2.66 60.00 0.09
C LYS A 24 2.66 60.01 1.64
N SER A 25 3.77 59.60 2.25
CA SER A 25 4.70 60.54 2.94
C SER A 25 6.05 59.90 3.32
N HIS A 26 7.00 60.78 3.62
CA HIS A 26 8.46 60.64 3.71
C HIS A 26 9.00 59.82 4.90
N GLY A 27 10.22 59.29 4.74
CA GLY A 27 11.05 58.85 5.87
C GLY A 27 12.46 58.40 5.47
N LYS A 28 13.36 59.36 5.26
CA LYS A 28 14.78 59.17 4.92
C LYS A 28 15.61 59.13 6.21
N LYS A 29 16.48 58.13 6.41
CA LYS A 29 17.85 58.32 6.96
C LYS A 29 18.62 57.00 7.03
N GLY A 30 19.77 56.99 6.39
CA GLY A 30 20.83 56.02 6.64
C GLY A 30 21.88 56.56 7.61
N GLY A 31 22.82 55.69 7.94
CA GLY A 31 24.18 56.06 8.30
C GLY A 31 24.62 55.69 9.72
N GLY A 32 25.51 54.70 9.82
CA GLY A 32 26.75 54.86 10.58
C GLY A 32 26.92 54.04 11.86
N GLY A 33 27.80 53.03 11.79
CA GLY A 33 29.10 53.09 12.49
C GLY A 33 29.29 52.33 13.80
N GLY A 34 30.24 51.37 13.77
CA GLY A 34 31.16 50.97 14.86
C GLY A 34 30.56 50.16 16.01
N GLY A 35 31.21 49.15 16.62
CA GLY A 35 32.57 48.64 16.53
C GLY A 35 32.87 47.81 17.81
N GLY A 36 33.78 46.84 17.70
CA GLY A 36 34.41 46.10 18.83
C GLY A 36 33.61 44.91 19.38
N GLY A 37 34.16 43.75 19.71
CA GLY A 37 35.54 43.27 19.79
C GLY A 37 35.58 41.99 20.66
N GLY A 38 36.59 41.14 20.43
CA GLY A 38 36.89 39.90 21.18
C GLY A 38 36.61 38.64 20.35
N GLY A 39 37.60 37.90 19.81
CA GLY A 39 38.74 37.25 20.49
C GLY A 39 38.24 35.89 21.01
N HIS A 40 38.65 34.70 20.55
CA HIS A 40 40.01 34.18 20.45
C HIS A 40 39.99 32.78 19.74
N LYS A 41 41.05 32.48 18.94
CA LYS A 41 41.80 31.19 18.77
C LYS A 41 41.04 29.90 18.37
N GLU A 42 41.49 28.98 17.51
CA GLU A 42 42.75 28.65 16.80
C GLU A 42 42.37 27.70 15.62
N ASP A 43 42.71 28.08 14.39
CA ASP A 43 43.62 27.44 13.41
C ASP A 43 43.16 26.18 12.61
N PRO A 44 43.62 26.02 11.34
CA PRO A 44 42.87 25.33 10.28
C PRO A 44 43.62 24.20 9.53
N CYS A 45 42.84 23.31 8.88
CA CYS A 45 43.18 22.51 7.67
C CYS A 45 44.34 21.46 7.78
N PRO A 46 44.56 20.52 6.81
CA PRO A 46 44.16 20.59 5.39
C PRO A 46 43.61 19.31 4.73
N LYS A 47 43.12 19.55 3.50
CA LYS A 47 42.91 18.60 2.41
C LYS A 47 44.15 17.73 2.15
N SER A 48 43.95 16.51 1.65
CA SER A 48 44.93 15.83 0.81
C SER A 48 44.26 15.24 -0.44
N SER A 49 44.90 15.49 -1.59
CA SER A 49 44.63 14.89 -2.90
C SER A 49 45.75 13.88 -3.21
N ALA A 50 45.44 12.85 -4.02
CA ALA A 50 46.26 12.26 -5.10
C ALA A 50 47.77 11.98 -4.83
N GLU A 51 48.38 10.81 -5.03
CA GLU A 51 48.46 9.88 -6.19
C GLU A 51 49.68 8.91 -5.91
N PRO A 52 50.15 8.01 -6.81
CA PRO A 52 50.36 6.57 -6.58
C PRO A 52 51.84 6.13 -6.44
N VAL A 53 52.07 4.85 -6.07
CA VAL A 53 53.37 4.18 -6.22
C VAL A 53 53.23 2.73 -6.71
N TYR A 54 54.19 2.38 -7.57
CA TYR A 54 54.33 1.28 -8.52
C TYR A 54 55.18 0.11 -7.99
N ASN A 55 54.89 -1.13 -8.45
CA ASN A 55 55.80 -2.26 -8.79
C ASN A 55 54.97 -3.56 -8.79
N GLY A 56 55.04 -4.50 -9.74
CA GLY A 56 55.96 -4.75 -10.85
C GLY A 56 56.39 -6.24 -10.81
N THR A 57 56.36 -6.91 -11.99
CA THR A 57 57.10 -8.16 -12.34
C THR A 57 56.40 -9.48 -11.93
N LYS A 58 56.19 -10.54 -12.76
CA LYS A 58 56.81 -11.06 -14.00
C LYS A 58 55.89 -12.09 -14.68
N ALA A 59 55.95 -12.17 -16.02
CA ALA A 59 55.48 -13.29 -16.84
C ALA A 59 56.59 -14.35 -17.04
N PRO A 60 56.27 -15.52 -17.61
CA PRO A 60 57.17 -16.17 -18.55
C PRO A 60 56.52 -16.49 -19.91
N ASP A 61 57.40 -16.59 -20.91
CA ASP A 61 57.21 -16.68 -22.36
C ASP A 61 57.39 -18.15 -22.85
N VAL A 62 57.30 -18.36 -24.19
CA VAL A 62 57.69 -19.52 -25.02
C VAL A 62 56.51 -20.48 -25.36
N THR A 63 56.12 -20.81 -26.62
CA THR A 63 56.86 -21.04 -27.89
C THR A 63 55.94 -20.91 -29.13
N VAL A 64 56.58 -20.73 -30.30
CA VAL A 64 56.05 -20.61 -31.68
C VAL A 64 55.84 -21.99 -32.37
N GLU A 65 54.82 -22.14 -33.24
CA GLU A 65 54.97 -22.88 -34.51
C GLU A 65 53.86 -22.52 -35.54
N THR A 66 54.19 -22.62 -36.84
CA THR A 66 53.53 -22.01 -38.00
C THR A 66 53.12 -23.07 -39.04
N SER A 67 52.03 -22.79 -39.80
CA SER A 67 51.63 -23.30 -41.14
C SER A 67 50.73 -24.56 -41.13
N VAL A 68 49.66 -24.73 -41.94
CA VAL A 68 49.49 -24.63 -43.41
C VAL A 68 47.96 -24.61 -43.78
N ALA A 69 47.55 -23.93 -44.86
CA ALA A 69 46.25 -24.05 -45.59
C ALA A 69 46.42 -24.94 -46.85
N PRO A 70 45.42 -25.53 -47.59
CA PRO A 70 44.12 -24.97 -48.09
C PRO A 70 43.02 -26.09 -48.29
N PRO A 71 41.99 -26.08 -49.21
CA PRO A 71 41.41 -25.06 -50.13
C PRO A 71 39.83 -24.93 -50.03
N PRO A 72 39.17 -24.11 -50.88
CA PRO A 72 37.75 -23.73 -50.74
C PRO A 72 36.80 -24.57 -51.62
N VAL A 73 35.53 -24.70 -51.22
CA VAL A 73 34.45 -25.23 -52.08
C VAL A 73 33.22 -24.33 -52.00
N HIS A 74 32.74 -23.97 -53.19
CA HIS A 74 31.55 -23.19 -53.49
C HIS A 74 30.25 -23.87 -53.03
N GLY A 75 29.30 -23.04 -52.58
CA GLY A 75 27.88 -23.11 -52.92
C GLY A 75 27.05 -24.21 -52.27
N GLU A 76 26.13 -23.82 -51.40
CA GLU A 76 24.69 -23.88 -51.69
C GLU A 76 23.92 -23.23 -50.53
N GLY A 77 22.95 -22.39 -50.88
CA GLY A 77 22.11 -21.69 -49.92
C GLY A 77 21.28 -22.69 -49.13
N VAL A 78 21.66 -22.88 -47.87
CA VAL A 78 20.70 -23.30 -46.85
C VAL A 78 19.96 -22.04 -46.47
N LYS A 79 18.69 -21.97 -46.88
CA LYS A 79 17.72 -21.08 -46.26
C LYS A 79 17.81 -21.33 -44.75
N GLU A 80 18.36 -20.38 -44.01
CA GLU A 80 17.98 -20.24 -42.61
C GLU A 80 16.49 -19.98 -42.63
N GLU A 81 15.73 -21.07 -42.54
CA GLU A 81 14.37 -21.02 -42.06
C GLU A 81 14.48 -20.40 -40.67
N GLY A 82 14.11 -19.12 -40.62
CA GLY A 82 14.00 -18.36 -39.40
C GLY A 82 13.16 -19.17 -38.44
N TRP A 83 13.83 -19.78 -37.47
CA TRP A 83 13.25 -19.96 -36.17
C TRP A 83 12.87 -18.57 -35.74
N ALA A 84 11.57 -18.28 -35.75
CA ALA A 84 11.04 -17.05 -35.22
C ALA A 84 11.67 -16.84 -33.83
N GLU A 85 12.49 -15.80 -33.68
CA GLU A 85 12.69 -15.14 -32.39
C GLU A 85 11.31 -14.60 -31.99
N GLY A 86 10.52 -15.49 -31.40
CA GLY A 86 9.13 -15.26 -31.07
C GLY A 86 8.85 -15.93 -29.75
N ASP A 87 9.47 -15.42 -28.68
CA ASP A 87 8.97 -15.63 -27.31
C ASP A 87 9.47 -14.52 -26.37
N GLY A 88 9.22 -13.27 -26.77
CA GLY A 88 9.63 -12.09 -26.02
C GLY A 88 8.57 -11.00 -26.08
N VAL A 89 8.40 -10.31 -24.95
CA VAL A 89 7.54 -9.13 -24.81
C VAL A 89 8.02 -8.05 -25.79
N SER A 90 7.14 -7.56 -26.65
CA SER A 90 7.48 -6.57 -27.68
C SER A 90 7.51 -5.17 -27.09
N LEU A 91 8.71 -4.60 -26.98
CA LEU A 91 8.91 -3.21 -26.56
C LEU A 91 8.11 -2.23 -27.43
N ARG A 92 8.00 -2.51 -28.74
CA ARG A 92 7.23 -1.67 -29.66
C ARG A 92 5.74 -1.65 -29.31
N ARG A 93 5.16 -2.80 -28.95
CA ARG A 93 3.74 -2.87 -28.55
C ARG A 93 3.50 -2.17 -27.22
N ILE A 94 4.42 -2.29 -26.26
CA ILE A 94 4.36 -1.53 -25.00
C ILE A 94 4.40 -0.02 -25.27
N GLU A 95 5.31 0.45 -26.13
CA GLU A 95 5.41 1.86 -26.51
C GLU A 95 4.12 2.37 -27.18
N GLU A 96 3.57 1.61 -28.14
CA GLU A 96 2.28 1.92 -28.78
C GLU A 96 1.13 1.98 -27.78
N MET A 97 1.11 1.08 -26.79
CA MET A 97 0.12 1.07 -25.71
C MET A 97 0.30 2.28 -24.77
N PHE A 98 1.53 2.61 -24.38
CA PHE A 98 1.81 3.79 -23.55
C PHE A 98 1.30 5.07 -24.22
N LEU A 99 1.58 5.24 -25.51
CA LEU A 99 1.14 6.42 -26.28
C LEU A 99 -0.38 6.58 -26.35
N ARG A 100 -1.17 5.51 -26.15
CA ARG A 100 -2.64 5.59 -26.11
C ARG A 100 -3.15 6.33 -24.88
N TYR A 101 -2.47 6.19 -23.74
CA TYR A 101 -2.90 6.73 -22.45
C TYR A 101 -2.03 7.91 -21.98
N LYS A 102 -0.92 8.18 -22.68
CA LYS A 102 0.01 9.27 -22.37
C LYS A 102 -0.70 10.63 -22.45
N ASP A 103 -0.39 11.48 -21.49
CA ASP A 103 -0.79 12.89 -21.49
C ASP A 103 -0.24 13.65 -22.71
N GLU A 104 -0.94 14.69 -23.14
CA GLU A 104 -0.53 15.50 -24.30
C GLU A 104 0.72 16.35 -24.01
N GLN A 105 0.90 16.80 -22.76
CA GLN A 105 1.95 17.73 -22.35
C GLN A 105 3.11 17.05 -21.63
N GLU A 106 2.85 16.01 -20.83
CA GLU A 106 3.85 15.27 -20.06
C GLU A 106 4.22 13.92 -20.70
N ASP A 107 5.43 13.43 -20.46
CA ASP A 107 5.85 12.06 -20.83
C ASP A 107 5.44 11.03 -19.76
N ALA A 108 4.16 11.07 -19.40
CA ALA A 108 3.55 10.22 -18.39
C ALA A 108 2.07 9.99 -18.72
N ILE A 109 1.51 8.92 -18.17
CA ILE A 109 0.07 8.71 -18.03
C ILE A 109 -0.33 9.42 -16.74
N LEU A 110 -1.22 10.42 -16.83
CA LEU A 110 -1.77 11.15 -15.69
C LEU A 110 -3.19 10.66 -15.37
N GLU A 111 -3.98 11.44 -14.62
CA GLU A 111 -5.31 11.05 -14.13
C GLU A 111 -6.25 10.59 -15.25
N GLU A 112 -6.39 11.37 -16.33
CA GLU A 112 -7.31 11.06 -17.43
C GLU A 112 -6.88 9.80 -18.19
N GLY A 113 -5.57 9.64 -18.40
CA GLY A 113 -5.00 8.46 -19.04
C GLY A 113 -5.12 7.21 -18.16
N MET A 114 -4.97 7.38 -16.84
CA MET A 114 -5.12 6.32 -15.85
C MET A 114 -6.56 5.82 -15.78
N GLU A 115 -7.55 6.73 -15.83
CA GLU A 115 -8.97 6.37 -15.87
C GLU A 115 -9.26 5.51 -17.10
N CYS A 116 -8.88 5.97 -18.30
CA CYS A 116 -9.03 5.20 -19.54
C CYS A 116 -8.32 3.83 -19.48
N PHE A 117 -7.12 3.78 -18.89
CA PHE A 117 -6.36 2.56 -18.75
C PHE A 117 -7.04 1.55 -17.82
N CYS A 118 -7.60 2.01 -16.69
CA CYS A 118 -8.35 1.16 -15.77
C CYS A 118 -9.68 0.68 -16.38
N GLU A 119 -10.36 1.53 -17.16
CA GLU A 119 -11.56 1.15 -17.91
C GLU A 119 -11.30 0.01 -18.90
N ASP A 120 -10.22 0.13 -19.69
CA ASP A 120 -9.79 -0.90 -20.65
C ASP A 120 -9.38 -2.22 -19.96
N LEU A 121 -8.80 -2.13 -18.75
CA LEU A 121 -8.48 -3.28 -17.91
C LEU A 121 -9.71 -3.88 -17.20
N HIS A 122 -10.86 -3.18 -17.22
CA HIS A 122 -12.08 -3.53 -16.50
C HIS A 122 -11.90 -3.66 -14.98
N VAL A 123 -11.18 -2.70 -14.39
CA VAL A 123 -10.91 -2.62 -12.94
C VAL A 123 -11.30 -1.25 -12.41
N ASP A 124 -11.75 -1.19 -11.15
CA ASP A 124 -11.97 0.10 -10.49
C ASP A 124 -10.60 0.74 -10.14
N PRO A 125 -10.36 2.03 -10.44
CA PRO A 125 -9.06 2.68 -10.17
C PRO A 125 -8.61 2.61 -8.70
N ALA A 126 -9.54 2.45 -7.76
CA ALA A 126 -9.26 2.35 -6.33
C ALA A 126 -9.21 0.90 -5.81
N GLU A 127 -9.31 -0.13 -6.68
CA GLU A 127 -9.27 -1.52 -6.26
C GLU A 127 -7.86 -2.08 -6.05
N PHE A 128 -7.78 -3.19 -5.32
CA PHE A 128 -6.51 -3.80 -4.92
C PHE A 128 -5.63 -4.24 -6.10
N ARG A 129 -6.23 -4.64 -7.23
CA ARG A 129 -5.47 -5.03 -8.44
C ARG A 129 -4.66 -3.86 -9.00
N VAL A 130 -5.20 -2.65 -8.96
CA VAL A 130 -4.52 -1.43 -9.43
C VAL A 130 -3.36 -1.09 -8.49
N LEU A 131 -3.53 -1.24 -7.17
CA LEU A 131 -2.44 -1.09 -6.21
C LEU A 131 -1.29 -2.07 -6.49
N VAL A 132 -1.61 -3.35 -6.72
CA VAL A 132 -0.59 -4.37 -7.06
C VAL A 132 0.08 -4.04 -8.39
N LEU A 133 -0.66 -3.57 -9.39
CA LEU A 133 -0.09 -3.16 -10.67
C LEU A 133 0.88 -1.99 -10.49
N ALA A 134 0.50 -0.97 -9.73
CA ALA A 134 1.37 0.15 -9.38
C ALA A 134 2.63 -0.30 -8.63
N TRP A 135 2.51 -1.28 -7.73
CA TRP A 135 3.65 -1.90 -7.06
C TRP A 135 4.58 -2.60 -8.05
N LYS A 136 4.05 -3.42 -8.97
CA LYS A 136 4.89 -4.07 -10.00
C LYS A 136 5.55 -3.07 -10.94
N PHE A 137 4.92 -1.93 -11.16
CA PHE A 137 5.43 -0.85 -12.00
C PHE A 137 6.38 0.09 -11.24
N GLN A 138 6.53 -0.13 -9.92
CA GLN A 138 7.34 0.69 -9.02
C GLN A 138 6.96 2.18 -9.12
N ALA A 139 5.66 2.46 -9.22
CA ALA A 139 5.16 3.80 -9.41
C ALA A 139 5.46 4.69 -8.20
N ALA A 140 6.06 5.85 -8.45
CA ALA A 140 6.43 6.78 -7.40
C ALA A 140 5.24 7.57 -6.84
N THR A 141 4.23 7.87 -7.68
CA THR A 141 3.15 8.80 -7.36
C THR A 141 1.79 8.21 -7.75
N MET A 142 0.78 8.38 -6.89
CA MET A 142 -0.61 8.03 -7.22
C MET A 142 -1.08 8.75 -8.49
N CYS A 143 -1.96 8.09 -9.25
CA CYS A 143 -2.55 8.60 -10.49
C CYS A 143 -1.52 8.97 -11.58
N LYS A 144 -0.28 8.46 -11.50
CA LYS A 144 0.77 8.74 -12.48
C LYS A 144 1.62 7.50 -12.77
N PHE A 145 1.81 7.22 -14.06
CA PHE A 145 2.89 6.36 -14.53
C PHE A 145 3.76 7.12 -15.52
N THR A 146 5.03 7.32 -15.19
CA THR A 146 6.03 7.78 -16.16
C THR A 146 6.22 6.73 -17.26
N ARG A 147 6.72 7.15 -18.43
CA ARG A 147 7.11 6.22 -19.50
C ARG A 147 7.98 5.07 -18.98
N LYS A 148 8.96 5.39 -18.14
CA LYS A 148 9.90 4.42 -17.60
C LYS A 148 9.18 3.37 -16.75
N GLU A 149 8.39 3.81 -15.77
CA GLU A 149 7.63 2.92 -14.88
C GLU A 149 6.68 2.02 -15.67
N PHE A 150 5.95 2.58 -16.65
CA PHE A 150 5.04 1.81 -17.48
C PHE A 150 5.76 0.76 -18.32
N VAL A 151 6.85 1.15 -19.00
CA VAL A 151 7.59 0.25 -19.89
C VAL A 151 8.31 -0.84 -19.10
N GLU A 152 9.02 -0.48 -18.03
CA GLU A 152 9.72 -1.45 -17.17
C GLU A 152 8.74 -2.36 -16.44
N GLY A 153 7.63 -1.80 -15.95
CA GLY A 153 6.54 -2.54 -15.31
C GLY A 153 5.92 -3.59 -16.24
N CYS A 154 5.54 -3.19 -17.47
CA CYS A 154 5.02 -4.09 -18.49
C CYS A 154 6.01 -5.23 -18.81
N ARG A 155 7.31 -4.93 -18.92
CA ARG A 155 8.36 -5.94 -19.10
C ARG A 155 8.48 -6.88 -17.90
N ALA A 156 8.42 -6.34 -16.68
CA ALA A 156 8.53 -7.10 -15.44
C ALA A 156 7.37 -8.10 -15.28
N ILE A 157 6.15 -7.70 -15.62
CA ILE A 157 4.99 -8.60 -15.60
C ILE A 157 4.87 -9.44 -16.88
N GLN A 158 5.77 -9.25 -17.85
CA GLN A 158 5.77 -9.89 -19.15
C GLN A 158 4.46 -9.72 -19.94
N ALA A 159 3.97 -8.49 -20.04
CA ALA A 159 2.79 -8.13 -20.84
C ALA A 159 3.09 -6.94 -21.76
N ASP A 160 2.57 -6.99 -22.99
CA ASP A 160 2.68 -5.90 -23.98
C ASP A 160 1.35 -5.50 -24.62
N SER A 161 0.24 -5.89 -23.99
CA SER A 161 -1.12 -5.52 -24.35
C SER A 161 -2.01 -5.49 -23.10
N VAL A 162 -3.15 -4.80 -23.17
CA VAL A 162 -4.16 -4.75 -22.11
C VAL A 162 -4.62 -6.16 -21.72
N GLU A 163 -4.95 -7.01 -22.70
CA GLU A 163 -5.32 -8.41 -22.47
C GLU A 163 -4.19 -9.19 -21.79
N GLY A 164 -2.95 -8.93 -22.19
CA GLY A 164 -1.76 -9.47 -21.55
C GLY A 164 -1.70 -9.10 -20.07
N ILE A 165 -1.89 -7.81 -19.72
CA ILE A 165 -1.92 -7.35 -18.32
C ILE A 165 -3.05 -8.04 -17.55
N CYS A 166 -4.26 -8.08 -18.10
CA CYS A 166 -5.42 -8.73 -17.49
C CYS A 166 -5.14 -10.21 -17.18
N SER A 167 -4.50 -10.93 -18.10
CA SER A 167 -4.14 -12.35 -17.92
C SER A 167 -3.17 -12.58 -16.75
N ARG A 168 -2.41 -11.56 -16.36
CA ARG A 168 -1.40 -11.65 -15.29
C ARG A 168 -1.96 -11.35 -13.91
N PHE A 169 -3.14 -10.72 -13.80
CA PHE A 169 -3.71 -10.39 -12.49
C PHE A 169 -3.81 -11.59 -11.55
N SER A 170 -4.22 -12.76 -12.04
CA SER A 170 -4.32 -13.96 -11.17
C SER A 170 -2.97 -14.32 -10.52
N VAL A 171 -1.87 -14.26 -11.28
CA VAL A 171 -0.53 -14.59 -10.77
C VAL A 171 -0.03 -13.49 -9.84
N LEU A 172 -0.28 -12.22 -10.18
CA LEU A 172 0.12 -11.07 -9.36
C LEU A 172 -0.63 -11.03 -8.02
N MET A 173 -1.90 -11.41 -7.98
CA MET A 173 -2.68 -11.50 -6.73
C MET A 173 -2.11 -12.58 -5.81
N GLU A 174 -1.74 -13.74 -6.37
CA GLU A 174 -1.12 -14.82 -5.60
C GLU A 174 0.28 -14.43 -5.10
N GLU A 175 1.09 -13.78 -5.95
CA GLU A 175 2.40 -13.24 -5.54
C GLU A 175 2.26 -12.28 -4.35
N ALA A 176 1.27 -11.39 -4.38
CA ALA A 176 1.01 -10.43 -3.32
C ALA A 176 0.54 -11.06 -1.99
N ARG A 177 0.13 -12.34 -1.97
CA ARG A 177 -0.16 -13.08 -0.72
C ARG A 177 1.10 -13.61 -0.04
N GLY A 178 2.20 -13.77 -0.78
CA GLY A 178 3.45 -14.27 -0.21
C GLY A 178 3.96 -13.34 0.89
N GLU A 179 4.40 -13.87 2.02
CA GLU A 179 4.75 -13.09 3.22
C GLU A 179 5.73 -11.94 2.94
N GLU A 180 6.84 -12.23 2.27
CA GLU A 180 7.86 -11.22 1.95
C GLU A 180 7.38 -10.23 0.88
N SER A 181 6.65 -10.72 -0.13
CA SER A 181 6.02 -9.87 -1.15
C SER A 181 4.99 -8.93 -0.54
N PHE A 182 4.21 -9.40 0.44
CA PHE A 182 3.22 -8.59 1.14
C PHE A 182 3.90 -7.52 2.00
N LYS A 183 4.98 -7.86 2.72
CA LYS A 183 5.78 -6.86 3.45
C LYS A 183 6.34 -5.79 2.52
N ASP A 184 6.81 -6.17 1.33
CA ASP A 184 7.30 -5.23 0.33
C ASP A 184 6.16 -4.35 -0.23
N LEU A 185 5.05 -4.96 -0.64
CA LEU A 185 3.84 -4.27 -1.07
C LEU A 185 3.35 -3.28 -0.02
N TYR A 186 3.28 -3.70 1.25
CA TYR A 186 2.85 -2.86 2.37
C TYR A 186 3.75 -1.64 2.57
N ARG A 187 5.07 -1.80 2.45
CA ARG A 187 6.03 -0.68 2.51
C ARG A 187 5.92 0.23 1.30
N PHE A 188 5.72 -0.34 0.12
CA PHE A 188 5.47 0.39 -1.11
C PHE A 188 4.21 1.24 -1.01
N THR A 189 3.10 0.70 -0.49
CA THR A 189 1.83 1.42 -0.36
C THR A 189 1.96 2.73 0.40
N PHE A 190 2.79 2.78 1.45
CA PHE A 190 3.07 4.04 2.15
C PHE A 190 3.73 5.08 1.24
N GLN A 191 4.73 4.66 0.46
CA GLN A 191 5.44 5.57 -0.43
C GLN A 191 4.55 6.03 -1.58
N PHE A 192 3.77 5.13 -2.13
CA PHE A 192 2.78 5.40 -3.19
C PHE A 192 1.72 6.41 -2.73
N GLY A 193 1.27 6.28 -1.48
CA GLY A 193 0.31 7.18 -0.85
C GLY A 193 0.82 8.59 -0.54
N LEU A 194 2.13 8.81 -0.58
CA LEU A 194 2.76 10.02 -0.08
C LEU A 194 2.83 11.08 -1.17
N ASP A 195 2.36 12.28 -0.86
CA ASP A 195 2.58 13.44 -1.72
C ASP A 195 4.01 13.98 -1.50
N VAL A 196 4.94 13.47 -2.29
CA VAL A 196 6.36 13.84 -2.22
C VAL A 196 6.60 15.25 -2.77
N ASP A 197 5.81 15.67 -3.76
CA ASP A 197 5.98 16.98 -4.43
C ASP A 197 5.62 18.13 -3.48
N GLU A 198 4.67 17.91 -2.56
CA GLU A 198 4.38 18.83 -1.45
C GLU A 198 5.39 18.75 -0.28
N GLY A 199 6.38 17.85 -0.35
CA GLY A 199 7.39 17.66 0.69
C GLY A 199 6.85 17.00 1.97
N GLN A 200 5.69 16.34 1.89
CA GLN A 200 5.07 15.68 3.04
C GLN A 200 5.91 14.48 3.48
N ARG A 201 6.04 14.29 4.80
CA ARG A 201 6.75 13.15 5.41
C ARG A 201 5.81 12.15 6.08
N SER A 202 4.50 12.40 5.98
CA SER A 202 3.46 11.61 6.62
C SER A 202 2.26 11.54 5.69
N LEU A 203 1.60 10.38 5.65
CA LEU A 203 0.35 10.21 4.92
C LEU A 203 -0.74 11.03 5.59
N GLN A 204 -1.56 11.72 4.80
CA GLN A 204 -2.78 12.31 5.32
C GLN A 204 -3.67 11.21 5.91
N ARG A 205 -4.30 11.47 7.06
CA ARG A 205 -5.12 10.48 7.78
C ARG A 205 -6.13 9.76 6.88
N GLY A 206 -6.88 10.50 6.07
CA GLY A 206 -7.88 9.93 5.17
C GLY A 206 -7.29 8.99 4.11
N ILE A 207 -6.14 9.35 3.55
CA ILE A 207 -5.41 8.51 2.59
C ILE A 207 -4.87 7.24 3.28
N ALA A 208 -4.30 7.37 4.48
CA ALA A 208 -3.83 6.22 5.24
C ALA A 208 -4.96 5.22 5.55
N VAL A 209 -6.14 5.71 5.97
CA VAL A 209 -7.33 4.86 6.21
C VAL A 209 -7.74 4.11 4.95
N ALA A 210 -7.82 4.80 3.80
CA ALA A 210 -8.17 4.16 2.53
C ALA A 210 -7.12 3.12 2.10
N LEU A 211 -5.83 3.44 2.21
CA LEU A 211 -4.75 2.55 1.82
C LEU A 211 -4.59 1.34 2.75
N TRP A 212 -4.86 1.48 4.05
CA TRP A 212 -4.89 0.33 4.95
C TRP A 212 -6.03 -0.63 4.61
N ARG A 213 -7.24 -0.09 4.37
CA ARG A 213 -8.37 -0.91 3.90
C ARG A 213 -8.03 -1.61 2.59
N LEU A 214 -7.32 -0.92 1.70
CA LEU A 214 -6.94 -1.45 0.40
C LEU A 214 -5.86 -2.55 0.52
N VAL A 215 -4.75 -2.29 1.19
CA VAL A 215 -3.61 -3.22 1.24
C VAL A 215 -3.95 -4.54 1.93
N PHE A 216 -4.84 -4.52 2.93
CA PHE A 216 -5.31 -5.71 3.64
C PHE A 216 -6.52 -6.40 2.99
N THR A 217 -6.81 -6.12 1.71
CA THR A 217 -7.96 -6.71 0.99
C THR A 217 -7.94 -8.25 0.96
N GLN A 218 -6.76 -8.86 0.85
CA GLN A 218 -6.64 -10.32 0.69
C GLN A 218 -6.57 -11.09 2.01
N ASP A 219 -6.12 -10.43 3.08
CA ASP A 219 -5.98 -10.96 4.43
C ASP A 219 -6.21 -9.81 5.41
N THR A 220 -7.38 -9.79 6.04
CA THR A 220 -7.82 -8.70 6.90
C THR A 220 -7.56 -9.04 8.37
N PRO A 221 -6.64 -8.33 9.05
CA PRO A 221 -6.39 -8.57 10.46
C PRO A 221 -7.62 -8.24 11.32
N PRO A 222 -7.89 -9.00 12.41
CA PRO A 222 -9.05 -8.75 13.29
C PRO A 222 -9.11 -7.34 13.87
N VAL A 223 -7.96 -6.71 14.07
CA VAL A 223 -7.84 -5.36 14.65
C VAL A 223 -8.08 -4.24 13.64
N LEU A 224 -8.10 -4.53 12.33
CA LEU A 224 -8.08 -3.52 11.28
C LEU A 224 -9.30 -2.59 11.35
N GLU A 225 -10.51 -3.13 11.40
CA GLU A 225 -11.72 -2.30 11.34
C GLU A 225 -11.80 -1.33 12.52
N HIS A 226 -11.53 -1.81 13.75
CA HIS A 226 -11.48 -0.95 14.94
C HIS A 226 -10.39 0.11 14.84
N TRP A 227 -9.22 -0.23 14.28
CA TRP A 227 -8.16 0.75 14.03
C TRP A 227 -8.60 1.85 13.05
N LEU A 228 -9.29 1.47 11.98
CA LEU A 228 -9.81 2.43 11.00
C LEU A 228 -10.92 3.30 11.58
N ASP A 229 -11.78 2.76 12.45
CA ASP A 229 -12.82 3.50 13.16
C ASP A 229 -12.21 4.53 14.14
N PHE A 230 -11.24 4.10 14.95
CA PHE A 230 -10.47 4.98 15.84
C PHE A 230 -9.85 6.15 15.07
N LEU A 231 -9.18 5.86 13.96
CA LEU A 231 -8.61 6.90 13.11
C LEU A 231 -9.68 7.78 12.50
N SER A 232 -10.86 7.26 12.17
CA SER A 232 -11.97 8.01 11.58
C SER A 232 -12.60 8.99 12.57
N GLU A 233 -12.83 8.56 13.82
CA GLU A 233 -13.29 9.40 14.93
C GLU A 233 -12.25 10.45 15.34
N ASN A 234 -10.97 10.08 15.23
CA ASN A 234 -9.82 10.94 15.48
C ASN A 234 -9.80 11.62 16.87
N PRO A 235 -9.97 10.85 17.97
CA PRO A 235 -10.01 11.42 19.33
C PRO A 235 -8.73 12.18 19.70
N CYS A 236 -7.58 11.77 19.15
CA CYS A 236 -6.27 12.38 19.41
C CYS A 236 -5.94 13.56 18.47
N GLY A 237 -6.81 13.91 17.53
CA GLY A 237 -6.56 15.02 16.59
C GLY A 237 -5.36 14.80 15.66
N VAL A 238 -5.05 13.55 15.30
CA VAL A 238 -3.95 13.19 14.40
C VAL A 238 -4.21 13.73 13.00
N ARG A 239 -3.20 14.41 12.44
CA ARG A 239 -3.27 14.99 11.09
C ARG A 239 -2.76 14.05 10.00
N GLY A 240 -1.85 13.16 10.35
CA GLY A 240 -1.27 12.22 9.42
C GLY A 240 -0.50 11.09 10.10
N ILE A 241 -0.18 10.07 9.31
CA ILE A 241 0.47 8.84 9.75
C ILE A 241 1.93 8.87 9.30
N SER A 242 2.84 8.72 10.25
CA SER A 242 4.27 8.64 9.97
C SER A 242 4.65 7.29 9.34
N ARG A 243 5.79 7.24 8.66
CA ARG A 243 6.32 5.98 8.12
C ARG A 243 6.54 4.93 9.19
N ASP A 244 7.00 5.36 10.36
CA ASP A 244 7.25 4.48 11.50
C ASP A 244 5.95 3.85 12.00
N THR A 245 4.92 4.67 12.27
CA THR A 245 3.58 4.22 12.65
C THR A 245 2.98 3.25 11.63
N TRP A 246 3.10 3.57 10.33
CA TRP A 246 2.63 2.67 9.26
C TRP A 246 3.35 1.33 9.31
N ASN A 247 4.68 1.31 9.33
CA ASN A 247 5.46 0.08 9.35
C ASN A 247 5.18 -0.75 10.60
N MET A 248 5.08 -0.10 11.76
CA MET A 248 4.85 -0.77 13.04
C MET A 248 3.45 -1.36 13.14
N PHE A 249 2.47 -0.80 12.43
CA PHE A 249 1.11 -1.33 12.43
C PHE A 249 1.05 -2.75 11.84
N LEU A 250 1.86 -3.09 10.83
CA LEU A 250 1.92 -4.47 10.34
C LEU A 250 2.39 -5.44 11.43
N ASN A 251 3.44 -5.09 12.17
CA ASN A 251 3.93 -5.92 13.27
C ASN A 251 2.89 -6.01 14.41
N PHE A 252 2.18 -4.91 14.67
CA PHE A 252 1.09 -4.86 15.64
C PHE A 252 -0.03 -5.84 15.26
N THR A 253 -0.45 -5.87 13.99
CA THR A 253 -1.49 -6.80 13.51
C THR A 253 -1.10 -8.28 13.62
N GLN A 254 0.20 -8.60 13.61
CA GLN A 254 0.72 -9.96 13.73
C GLN A 254 0.98 -10.36 15.18
N SER A 255 1.30 -9.39 16.04
CA SER A 255 1.69 -9.62 17.43
C SER A 255 0.50 -9.59 18.37
N ILE A 256 -0.49 -8.74 18.11
CA ILE A 256 -1.61 -8.49 19.02
C ILE A 256 -2.80 -9.38 18.67
N GLY A 257 -3.34 -10.04 19.71
CA GLY A 257 -4.52 -10.88 19.63
C GLY A 257 -5.80 -10.06 19.40
N PRO A 258 -6.91 -10.72 19.00
CA PRO A 258 -8.16 -10.06 18.66
C PRO A 258 -8.78 -9.27 19.82
N ASP A 259 -8.43 -9.61 21.06
CA ASP A 259 -8.93 -8.98 22.27
C ASP A 259 -8.02 -7.89 22.84
N LEU A 260 -6.85 -7.64 22.24
CA LEU A 260 -5.79 -6.73 22.73
C LEU A 260 -5.21 -7.12 24.10
N SER A 261 -5.52 -8.30 24.63
CA SER A 261 -5.15 -8.71 26.00
C SER A 261 -3.64 -8.87 26.21
N ASN A 262 -2.90 -9.11 25.13
CA ASN A 262 -1.45 -9.26 25.13
C ASN A 262 -0.71 -7.96 24.79
N TYR A 263 -1.41 -6.83 24.67
CA TYR A 263 -0.78 -5.52 24.52
C TYR A 263 -0.17 -5.05 25.85
N SER A 264 0.99 -4.41 25.77
CA SER A 264 1.65 -3.76 26.90
C SER A 264 2.13 -2.36 26.51
N GLU A 265 1.77 -1.35 27.31
CA GLU A 265 2.25 0.04 27.16
C GLU A 265 3.74 0.20 27.45
N ASP A 266 4.36 -0.79 28.12
CA ASP A 266 5.80 -0.80 28.39
C ASP A 266 6.65 -1.20 27.16
N GLU A 267 6.01 -1.71 26.11
CA GLU A 267 6.68 -2.06 24.86
C GLU A 267 6.93 -0.81 23.98
N ALA A 268 7.92 -0.87 23.10
CA ALA A 268 8.35 0.27 22.28
C ALA A 268 7.43 0.54 21.07
N TRP A 269 6.11 0.53 21.28
CA TRP A 269 5.13 0.86 20.26
C TRP A 269 5.00 2.38 20.05
N PRO A 270 4.62 2.83 18.85
CA PRO A 270 4.21 4.22 18.64
C PRO A 270 3.07 4.59 19.61
N SER A 271 3.15 5.77 20.25
CA SER A 271 2.17 6.20 21.26
C SER A 271 0.72 6.30 20.75
N LEU A 272 0.54 6.34 19.43
CA LEU A 272 -0.79 6.28 18.82
C LEU A 272 -1.48 4.92 19.06
N PHE A 273 -0.70 3.85 19.25
CA PHE A 273 -1.23 2.52 19.55
C PHE A 273 -1.74 2.46 20.99
N ASP A 274 -1.08 3.10 21.95
CA ASP A 274 -1.60 3.25 23.32
C ASP A 274 -2.98 3.92 23.30
N SER A 275 -3.08 5.04 22.57
CA SER A 275 -4.35 5.77 22.44
C SER A 275 -5.44 4.95 21.76
N PHE A 276 -5.08 4.12 20.78
CA PHE A 276 -6.01 3.20 20.14
C PHE A 276 -6.50 2.12 21.10
N VAL A 277 -5.60 1.49 21.86
CA VAL A 277 -5.95 0.43 22.81
C VAL A 277 -6.81 0.98 23.95
N GLU A 278 -6.52 2.18 24.45
CA GLU A 278 -7.36 2.90 25.42
C GLU A 278 -8.76 3.15 24.85
N TRP A 279 -8.85 3.69 23.63
CA TRP A 279 -10.12 3.96 22.95
C TRP A 279 -10.95 2.69 22.73
N GLU A 280 -10.33 1.60 22.26
CA GLU A 280 -11.03 0.33 22.01
C GLU A 280 -11.50 -0.34 23.31
N THR A 281 -10.72 -0.22 24.38
CA THR A 281 -11.10 -0.72 25.71
C THR A 281 -12.32 0.02 26.26
N GLU A 282 -12.34 1.34 26.14
CA GLU A 282 -13.49 2.17 26.55
C GLU A 282 -14.73 1.91 25.68
N ARG A 283 -14.55 1.72 24.36
CA ARG A 283 -15.62 1.34 23.43
C ARG A 283 -16.28 0.03 23.86
N ARG A 284 -15.49 -1.01 24.14
CA ARG A 284 -15.99 -2.32 24.62
C ARG A 284 -16.73 -2.23 25.95
N ARG A 285 -16.20 -1.44 26.90
CA ARG A 285 -16.85 -1.21 28.20
C ARG A 285 -18.24 -0.59 28.00
N ARG A 286 -18.36 0.43 27.15
CA ARG A 286 -19.64 1.09 26.84
C ARG A 286 -20.65 0.15 26.17
N GLU A 287 -20.19 -0.75 25.29
CA GLU A 287 -21.07 -1.74 24.66
C GLU A 287 -21.60 -2.77 25.65
N GLN A 288 -20.75 -3.27 26.54
CA GLN A 288 -21.16 -4.21 27.59
C GLN A 288 -22.20 -3.58 28.52
N GLU A 289 -21.98 -2.32 28.93
CA GLU A 289 -22.94 -1.58 29.75
C GLU A 289 -24.28 -1.38 29.04
N ALA A 290 -24.26 -1.04 27.75
CA ALA A 290 -25.48 -0.89 26.95
C ALA A 290 -26.24 -2.22 26.75
N GLU A 291 -25.51 -3.34 26.60
CA GLU A 291 -26.10 -4.67 26.50
C GLU A 291 -26.72 -5.11 27.83
N ASP A 292 -26.03 -4.89 28.94
CA ASP A 292 -26.54 -5.16 30.29
C ASP A 292 -27.80 -4.34 30.61
N GLU A 293 -27.82 -3.05 30.23
CA GLU A 293 -29.00 -2.20 30.38
C GLU A 293 -30.16 -2.68 29.51
N ARG A 294 -29.89 -3.09 28.27
CA ARG A 294 -30.90 -3.66 27.36
C ARG A 294 -31.48 -4.95 27.94
N TRP A 295 -30.64 -5.82 28.50
CA TRP A 295 -31.08 -7.06 29.13
C TRP A 295 -31.91 -6.80 30.40
N ARG A 296 -31.49 -5.87 31.25
CA ARG A 296 -32.25 -5.42 32.43
C ARG A 296 -33.60 -4.80 32.04
N GLY A 297 -33.66 -4.06 30.94
CA GLY A 297 -34.89 -3.47 30.41
C GLY A 297 -35.91 -4.48 29.89
N MET A 298 -35.47 -5.65 29.39
CA MET A 298 -36.35 -6.73 28.92
C MET A 298 -36.89 -7.63 30.06
N GLY A 299 -36.17 -7.73 31.19
CA GLY A 299 -36.57 -8.55 32.34
C GLY A 299 -37.65 -7.97 33.27
N GLY A 300 -38.22 -6.80 32.94
CA GLY A 300 -39.15 -6.05 33.81
C GLY A 300 -40.64 -6.20 33.50
N GLY A 301 -41.07 -7.16 32.69
CA GLY A 301 -42.47 -7.32 32.26
C GLY A 301 -42.93 -8.77 32.25
N GLY A 302 -43.13 -9.38 33.42
CA GLY A 302 -43.61 -10.77 33.52
C GLY A 302 -43.77 -11.30 34.94
N GLY A 303 -44.21 -10.46 35.89
CA GLY A 303 -44.63 -10.89 37.21
C GLY A 303 -46.16 -10.89 37.31
N GLY A 304 -46.81 -11.77 36.54
CA GLY A 304 -48.21 -12.12 36.75
C GLY A 304 -48.26 -13.37 37.61
N GLU A 305 -48.74 -13.23 38.84
CA GLU A 305 -49.10 -14.33 39.72
C GLU A 305 -50.13 -15.24 39.03
N GLU A 306 -49.83 -16.52 38.84
CA GLU A 306 -50.85 -17.56 38.77
C GLU A 306 -50.51 -18.65 39.79
N GLU A 307 -51.44 -18.81 40.72
CA GLU A 307 -51.46 -19.77 41.82
C GLU A 307 -51.46 -21.22 41.33
N GLY A 308 -50.69 -22.05 42.05
CA GLY A 308 -50.97 -23.43 42.44
C GLY A 308 -51.87 -24.31 41.56
N GLY A 309 -51.24 -25.22 40.81
CA GLY A 309 -51.85 -26.46 40.33
C GLY A 309 -50.96 -27.65 40.68
N GLU A 310 -51.39 -28.49 41.62
CA GLU A 310 -50.75 -29.73 42.07
C GLU A 310 -50.46 -30.71 40.93
N CYS A 311 -49.21 -31.19 40.83
CA CYS A 311 -48.85 -32.37 40.04
C CYS A 311 -49.06 -33.65 40.88
N PRO A 312 -49.75 -34.69 40.38
CA PRO A 312 -49.85 -35.96 41.08
C PRO A 312 -48.59 -36.83 40.83
N PRO A 313 -48.25 -37.77 41.75
CA PRO A 313 -47.05 -38.59 41.65
C PRO A 313 -47.19 -39.73 40.62
N PRO A 314 -46.07 -40.27 40.11
CA PRO A 314 -46.10 -41.29 39.06
C PRO A 314 -46.48 -42.66 39.62
N SER A 315 -47.43 -43.32 38.95
CA SER A 315 -47.79 -44.72 39.20
C SER A 315 -46.85 -45.67 38.44
N VAL A 316 -46.23 -46.56 39.21
CA VAL A 316 -45.50 -47.76 38.78
C VAL A 316 -46.45 -48.83 38.24
N THR A 317 -46.20 -49.29 37.02
CA THR A 317 -46.57 -50.60 36.42
C THR A 317 -45.92 -50.64 35.03
N ASP A 318 -45.40 -51.71 34.45
CA ASP A 318 -44.88 -53.02 34.84
C ASP A 318 -44.18 -53.52 33.56
N CYS A 319 -43.18 -54.38 33.69
CA CYS A 319 -42.40 -54.92 32.58
C CYS A 319 -43.24 -55.79 31.64
N SER A 320 -42.96 -55.80 30.33
CA SER A 320 -43.05 -56.99 29.47
C SER A 320 -42.52 -56.74 28.04
N ASP A 321 -41.36 -57.34 27.78
CA ASP A 321 -40.95 -58.13 26.60
C ASP A 321 -40.96 -57.59 25.15
N GLY A 322 -39.85 -57.95 24.45
CA GLY A 322 -39.79 -58.19 23.00
C GLY A 322 -38.79 -57.28 22.25
N ALA A 323 -37.48 -57.50 22.32
CA ALA A 323 -36.68 -58.43 21.49
C ALA A 323 -36.36 -57.96 20.05
N ALA A 324 -35.04 -57.98 19.76
CA ALA A 324 -34.35 -58.10 18.47
C ALA A 324 -34.40 -56.90 17.48
N ALA A 325 -33.31 -56.19 17.14
CA ALA A 325 -31.98 -56.54 16.61
C ALA A 325 -31.87 -56.30 15.09
N GLN A 326 -30.69 -55.76 14.70
CA GLN A 326 -30.12 -55.63 13.35
C GLN A 326 -30.62 -54.40 12.57
N GLY A 327 -29.83 -53.52 11.97
CA GLY A 327 -28.43 -53.53 11.57
C GLY A 327 -28.31 -52.97 10.13
N TRP A 328 -27.16 -52.36 9.80
CA TRP A 328 -26.64 -52.08 8.43
C TRP A 328 -27.27 -50.86 7.69
N THR A 329 -26.63 -50.09 6.80
CA THR A 329 -25.26 -49.85 6.30
C THR A 329 -25.35 -48.60 5.38
N SER A 330 -24.18 -48.00 5.08
CA SER A 330 -23.84 -47.10 3.97
C SER A 330 -24.82 -46.91 2.80
N HIS A 331 -24.93 -45.65 2.36
CA HIS A 331 -24.43 -45.18 1.06
C HIS A 331 -24.25 -43.67 1.05
#